data_AF-A0A412PBQ9-F1
#
_entry.id   AF-A0A412PBQ9-F1
#
_cell.length_a   1.000
_cell.length_b   1.000
_cell.length_c   1.000
_cell.angle_alpha   90.00
_cell.angle_beta   90.00
_cell.angle_gamma   90.00
#
_symmetry.space_group_name_H-M   'P 1'
#
loop_
_entity.id
_entity.type
_entity.pdbx_description
1 polymer ?
#
loop_
_entity_poly.entity_id
_entity_poly.type
_entity_poly.pdbx_seq_one_letter_code
_entity_poly.pdbx_strand_id
1 'polypeptide(L)'
;MYKVDNKRIGKYLSKLIDNSRFKNDRQFSIAYLHLTKTPESTENIQNMQNRICQIKKGNKSIQIYDLPVFAELLGVSTDDILSAGTVKLPTFTHKTNYSIAFSKEPKEIENYINREDKLFLNPDEYNKTFIDYALEAENYTLLKYLMDHNYIWFVGDNSEEYYCSLRDDSRDFESFGAGTSIKRRELHNIDLLEFTLKHQCDLRYKMISLALKEKDLEMLNKLHAKEVPFLYQLDLGGSYVVKNFVLSKSKKFEEFIETIANSDNTIIEYFFETFTVKYIHLGHKFPFENILIAPFVGKILEALIINHRFFESKIFLQKAIDHNRKMKNIILKYIENYKQILTNYYEHQNGRNWENTEEMINADLYREYMFCKDNGFIRFSPFFLAKSDTKTRIITNIINVTVNSNDSEVQFLINELNQLYFSFDEFNQYNRNI
;
A
#
# COMPACT_ATOMS: atom_id res chain seq x y z
N MET A 1 19.41 -24.69 -35.23
CA MET A 1 20.18 -25.74 -34.54
C MET A 1 21.64 -25.57 -34.91
N TYR A 2 22.52 -25.26 -33.95
CA TYR A 2 23.95 -25.04 -34.21
C TYR A 2 24.69 -26.39 -34.35
N LYS A 3 25.78 -26.39 -35.13
CA LYS A 3 26.59 -27.59 -35.35
C LYS A 3 27.44 -27.85 -34.10
N VAL A 4 27.20 -28.98 -33.43
CA VAL A 4 27.95 -29.39 -32.24
C VAL A 4 29.39 -29.74 -32.65
N ASP A 5 30.37 -28.99 -32.14
CA ASP A 5 31.80 -29.21 -32.35
C ASP A 5 32.49 -29.35 -30.99
N ASN A 6 32.76 -30.60 -30.60
CA ASN A 6 33.35 -30.93 -29.29
C ASN A 6 34.70 -30.25 -29.06
N LYS A 7 35.50 -29.96 -30.10
CA LYS A 7 36.79 -29.26 -29.93
C LYS A 7 36.57 -27.80 -29.60
N ARG A 8 35.61 -27.13 -30.26
CA ARG A 8 35.25 -25.74 -29.94
C ARG A 8 34.62 -25.63 -28.56
N ILE A 9 33.69 -26.53 -28.23
CA ILE A 9 33.05 -26.61 -26.92
C ILE A 9 34.10 -26.84 -25.83
N GLY A 10 35.01 -27.79 -26.00
CA GLY A 10 36.08 -28.07 -25.05
C GLY A 10 37.01 -26.87 -24.80
N LYS A 11 37.41 -26.18 -25.87
CA LYS A 11 38.25 -24.96 -25.76
C LYS A 11 37.51 -23.82 -25.06
N TYR A 12 36.21 -23.66 -25.35
CA TYR A 12 35.36 -22.66 -24.71
C TYR A 12 35.16 -22.97 -23.23
N LEU A 13 34.84 -24.23 -22.89
CA LEU A 13 34.70 -24.69 -21.52
C LEU A 13 35.99 -24.48 -20.70
N SER A 14 37.17 -24.67 -21.32
CA SER A 14 38.42 -24.31 -20.64
C SER A 14 38.47 -22.84 -20.26
N LYS A 15 38.20 -21.94 -21.20
CA LYS A 15 38.18 -20.51 -20.92
C LYS A 15 37.17 -20.14 -19.83
N LEU A 16 35.98 -20.74 -19.85
CA LEU A 16 34.98 -20.50 -18.81
C LEU A 16 35.48 -20.93 -17.43
N ILE A 17 36.07 -22.12 -17.30
CA ILE A 17 36.63 -22.60 -16.03
C ILE A 17 37.79 -21.70 -15.58
N ASP A 18 38.71 -21.38 -16.49
CA ASP A 18 39.91 -20.58 -16.21
C ASP A 18 39.53 -19.15 -15.76
N ASN A 19 38.46 -18.58 -16.34
CA ASN A 19 37.93 -17.24 -15.99
C ASN A 19 36.92 -17.23 -14.84
N SER A 20 36.49 -18.40 -14.36
CA SER A 20 35.52 -18.51 -13.27
C SER A 20 36.20 -18.39 -11.89
N ARG A 21 35.38 -18.34 -10.83
CA ARG A 21 35.86 -18.42 -9.44
C ARG A 21 36.69 -19.66 -9.12
N PHE A 22 36.58 -20.74 -9.92
CA PHE A 22 37.29 -22.00 -9.68
C PHE A 22 38.71 -21.99 -10.24
N LYS A 23 39.01 -21.16 -11.24
CA LYS A 23 40.35 -20.95 -11.82
C LYS A 23 41.07 -22.17 -12.43
N ASN A 24 40.68 -23.41 -12.10
CA ASN A 24 41.29 -24.66 -12.55
C ASN A 24 40.34 -25.85 -12.42
N ASP A 25 40.70 -26.95 -13.10
CA ASP A 25 39.89 -28.16 -13.19
C ASP A 25 39.68 -28.86 -11.84
N ARG A 26 40.63 -28.72 -10.91
CA ARG A 26 40.55 -29.36 -9.59
C ARG A 26 39.48 -28.73 -8.73
N GLN A 27 39.48 -27.41 -8.61
CA GLN A 27 38.46 -26.69 -7.85
C GLN A 27 37.08 -26.80 -8.49
N PHE A 28 37.01 -26.79 -9.83
CA PHE A 28 35.75 -27.03 -10.54
C PHE A 28 35.19 -28.43 -10.25
N SER A 29 36.05 -29.45 -10.23
CA SER A 29 35.66 -30.84 -9.91
C SER A 29 35.13 -30.98 -8.48
N ILE A 30 35.75 -30.31 -7.51
CA ILE A 30 35.27 -30.31 -6.11
C ILE A 30 33.87 -29.68 -6.03
N ALA A 31 33.69 -28.51 -6.66
CA ALA A 31 32.40 -27.84 -6.68
C ALA A 31 31.30 -28.66 -7.37
N TYR A 32 31.66 -29.39 -8.42
CA TYR A 32 30.76 -30.35 -9.07
C TYR A 32 30.32 -31.44 -8.12
N LEU A 33 31.25 -32.12 -7.44
CA LEU A 33 30.91 -33.22 -6.51
C LEU A 33 30.04 -32.74 -5.35
N HIS A 34 30.32 -31.55 -4.83
CA HIS A 34 29.51 -30.91 -3.79
C HIS A 34 28.07 -30.68 -4.28
N LEU A 35 27.90 -30.10 -5.47
CA LEU A 35 26.58 -29.82 -6.05
C LEU A 35 25.79 -31.09 -6.38
N THR A 36 26.47 -32.15 -6.85
CA THR A 36 25.84 -33.44 -7.17
C THR A 36 25.73 -34.38 -5.96
N LYS A 37 26.05 -33.91 -4.74
CA LYS A 37 26.04 -34.69 -3.49
C LYS A 37 26.84 -36.00 -3.59
N THR A 38 27.91 -35.98 -4.37
CA THR A 38 28.82 -37.11 -4.56
C THR A 38 29.98 -36.99 -3.58
N PRO A 39 30.39 -38.07 -2.90
CA PRO A 39 31.47 -38.01 -1.91
C PRO A 39 32.77 -37.41 -2.48
N GLU A 40 33.35 -36.44 -1.77
CA GLU A 40 34.60 -35.76 -2.15
C GLU A 40 35.84 -36.62 -1.83
N SER A 41 35.93 -37.82 -2.41
CA SER A 41 37.13 -38.66 -2.32
C SER A 41 38.18 -38.22 -3.34
N THR A 42 39.45 -38.48 -3.05
CA THR A 42 40.57 -38.24 -3.99
C THR A 42 40.32 -38.91 -5.34
N GLU A 43 39.73 -40.10 -5.33
CA GLU A 43 39.37 -40.86 -6.53
C GLU A 43 38.28 -40.16 -7.34
N ASN A 44 37.20 -39.71 -6.71
CA ASN A 44 36.10 -39.02 -7.39
C ASN A 44 36.56 -37.69 -7.99
N ILE A 45 37.39 -36.94 -7.25
CA ILE A 45 37.99 -35.70 -7.73
C ILE A 45 38.86 -35.98 -8.96
N GLN A 46 39.71 -37.00 -8.93
CA GLN A 46 40.57 -37.37 -10.05
C GLN A 46 39.77 -37.84 -11.27
N ASN A 47 38.72 -38.65 -11.06
CA ASN A 47 37.84 -39.12 -12.12
C ASN A 47 37.13 -37.96 -12.83
N MET A 48 36.63 -36.99 -12.06
CA MET A 48 35.97 -35.81 -12.63
C MET A 48 36.96 -34.90 -13.37
N GLN A 49 38.15 -34.66 -12.82
CA GLN A 49 39.21 -33.92 -13.51
C GLN A 49 39.61 -34.59 -14.83
N ASN A 50 39.79 -35.91 -14.83
CA ASN A 50 40.13 -36.67 -16.03
C ASN A 50 39.03 -36.53 -17.09
N ARG A 51 37.76 -36.57 -16.68
CA ARG A 51 36.62 -36.35 -17.56
C ARG A 51 36.61 -34.95 -18.15
N ILE A 52 36.81 -33.91 -17.35
CA ILE A 52 36.92 -32.52 -17.80
C ILE A 52 38.08 -32.37 -18.79
N CYS A 53 39.24 -32.95 -18.50
CA CYS A 53 40.40 -32.93 -19.39
C CYS A 53 40.09 -33.56 -20.77
N GLN A 54 39.35 -34.68 -20.80
CA GLN A 54 38.92 -35.31 -22.06
C GLN A 54 37.90 -34.45 -22.82
N ILE A 55 37.00 -33.75 -22.12
CA ILE A 55 36.06 -32.80 -22.72
C ILE A 55 36.80 -31.58 -23.28
N LYS A 56 37.73 -30.99 -22.53
CA LYS A 56 38.54 -29.83 -22.96
C LYS A 56 39.33 -30.12 -24.24
N LYS A 57 39.86 -31.35 -24.36
CA LYS A 57 40.55 -31.82 -25.58
C LYS A 57 39.62 -32.11 -26.75
N GLY A 58 38.30 -32.14 -26.52
CA GLY A 58 37.28 -32.49 -27.52
C GLY A 58 37.18 -34.00 -27.79
N ASN A 59 37.81 -34.84 -26.97
CA ASN A 59 37.79 -36.30 -27.11
C ASN A 59 36.48 -36.92 -26.63
N LYS A 60 35.79 -36.24 -25.70
CA LYS A 60 34.47 -36.62 -25.20
C LYS A 60 33.52 -35.44 -25.28
N SER A 61 32.26 -35.71 -25.58
CA SER A 61 31.18 -34.74 -25.37
C SER A 61 30.84 -34.62 -23.88
N ILE A 62 30.28 -33.47 -23.51
CA ILE A 62 29.64 -33.28 -22.20
C ILE A 62 28.41 -34.21 -22.18
N GLN A 63 28.23 -34.99 -21.11
CA GLN A 63 27.05 -35.83 -21.00
C GLN A 63 25.83 -34.97 -20.66
N ILE A 64 24.66 -35.38 -21.14
CA ILE A 64 23.43 -34.58 -21.00
C ILE A 64 23.11 -34.24 -19.54
N TYR A 65 23.43 -35.13 -18.61
CA TYR A 65 23.20 -34.93 -17.18
C TYR A 65 24.26 -34.05 -16.49
N ASP A 66 25.45 -33.87 -17.08
CA ASP A 66 26.45 -32.94 -16.52
C ASP A 66 26.18 -31.50 -16.96
N LEU A 67 25.53 -31.33 -18.11
CA LEU A 67 25.41 -30.05 -18.79
C LEU A 67 24.69 -28.98 -17.94
N PRO A 68 23.58 -29.28 -17.23
CA PRO A 68 22.95 -28.33 -16.32
C PRO A 68 23.87 -27.94 -15.15
N VAL A 69 24.61 -28.91 -14.60
CA VAL A 69 25.52 -28.69 -13.47
C VAL A 69 26.68 -27.78 -13.88
N PHE A 70 27.22 -27.97 -15.10
CA PHE A 70 28.29 -27.12 -15.62
C PHE A 70 27.81 -25.69 -15.87
N ALA A 71 26.62 -25.57 -16.48
CA ALA A 71 25.97 -24.29 -16.71
C ALA A 71 25.73 -23.52 -15.39
N GLU A 72 25.25 -24.21 -14.35
CA GLU A 72 25.03 -23.63 -13.02
C GLU A 72 26.32 -23.15 -12.36
N LEU A 73 27.35 -24.01 -12.32
CA LEU A 73 28.62 -23.64 -11.70
C LEU A 73 29.32 -22.48 -12.41
N LEU A 74 29.25 -22.44 -13.74
CA LEU A 74 29.92 -21.44 -14.58
C LEU A 74 29.09 -20.18 -14.81
N GLY A 75 27.81 -20.16 -14.40
CA GLY A 75 26.93 -19.01 -14.61
C GLY A 75 26.67 -18.71 -16.09
N VAL A 76 26.56 -19.75 -16.92
CA VAL A 76 26.26 -19.66 -18.36
C VAL A 76 25.06 -20.56 -18.71
N SER A 77 24.46 -20.41 -19.88
CA SER A 77 23.36 -21.27 -20.32
C SER A 77 23.93 -22.54 -20.97
N THR A 78 23.13 -23.61 -21.00
CA THR A 78 23.51 -24.83 -21.70
C THR A 78 23.77 -24.57 -23.19
N ASP A 79 22.99 -23.67 -23.80
CA ASP A 79 23.19 -23.25 -25.18
C ASP A 79 24.46 -22.42 -25.39
N ASP A 80 24.87 -21.59 -24.42
CA ASP A 80 26.15 -20.89 -24.48
C ASP A 80 27.32 -21.90 -24.51
N ILE A 81 27.26 -22.94 -23.68
CA ILE A 81 28.25 -24.02 -23.69
C ILE A 81 28.23 -24.79 -25.01
N LEU A 82 27.05 -25.28 -25.43
CA LEU A 82 26.92 -26.14 -26.61
C LEU A 82 27.18 -25.40 -27.94
N SER A 83 26.96 -24.09 -27.97
CA SER A 83 27.29 -23.22 -29.11
C SER A 83 28.74 -22.72 -29.08
N ALA A 84 29.54 -23.11 -28.08
CA ALA A 84 30.89 -22.64 -27.84
C ALA A 84 31.01 -21.10 -27.76
N GLY A 85 30.04 -20.46 -27.11
CA GLY A 85 29.99 -19.01 -26.89
C GLY A 85 29.43 -18.19 -28.06
N THR A 86 28.91 -18.84 -29.11
CA THR A 86 28.30 -18.15 -30.27
C THR A 86 26.86 -17.72 -30.02
N VAL A 87 26.16 -18.41 -29.12
CA VAL A 87 24.79 -18.11 -28.69
C VAL A 87 24.83 -17.78 -27.21
N LYS A 88 24.81 -16.49 -26.88
CA LYS A 88 24.69 -16.02 -25.49
C LYS A 88 23.23 -15.89 -25.13
N LEU A 89 22.60 -16.99 -24.71
CA LEU A 89 21.26 -16.95 -24.13
C LEU A 89 21.35 -16.67 -22.63
N PRO A 90 20.42 -15.85 -22.07
CA PRO A 90 20.30 -15.67 -20.63
C PRO A 90 20.21 -17.02 -19.92
N THR A 91 20.90 -17.16 -18.80
CA THR A 91 20.91 -18.41 -18.02
C THR A 91 19.71 -18.44 -17.08
N PHE A 92 19.13 -19.63 -16.85
CA PHE A 92 18.16 -19.84 -15.77
C PHE A 92 18.79 -19.67 -14.36
N THR A 93 20.13 -19.58 -14.27
CA THR A 93 20.86 -19.29 -13.03
C THR A 93 21.02 -17.79 -12.74
N HIS A 94 20.65 -16.91 -13.69
CA HIS A 94 20.51 -15.49 -13.39
C HIS A 94 19.22 -15.29 -12.59
N LYS A 95 19.38 -15.08 -11.28
CA LYS A 95 18.28 -14.65 -10.42
C LYS A 95 17.69 -13.34 -10.97
N THR A 96 16.44 -13.38 -11.39
CA THR A 96 15.62 -12.25 -11.82
C THR A 96 14.73 -11.74 -10.68
N ASN A 97 14.13 -10.56 -10.87
CA ASN A 97 13.09 -10.04 -9.98
C ASN A 97 12.00 -11.10 -9.72
N TYR A 98 11.50 -11.73 -10.78
CA TYR A 98 10.55 -12.83 -10.70
C TYR A 98 11.05 -13.97 -9.81
N SER A 99 12.24 -14.52 -10.08
CA SER A 99 12.72 -15.70 -9.35
C SER A 99 12.95 -15.46 -7.85
N ILE A 100 13.41 -14.25 -7.46
CA ILE A 100 13.67 -13.93 -6.05
C ILE A 100 12.38 -13.61 -5.31
N ALA A 101 11.34 -13.09 -5.99
CA ALA A 101 10.06 -12.78 -5.38
C ALA A 101 9.37 -14.01 -4.76
N PHE A 102 9.66 -15.22 -5.26
CA PHE A 102 9.19 -16.49 -4.71
C PHE A 102 10.14 -17.09 -3.65
N SER A 103 11.30 -16.46 -3.40
CA SER A 103 12.27 -16.97 -2.44
C SER A 103 11.74 -16.83 -1.02
N LYS A 104 12.01 -17.85 -0.20
CA LYS A 104 11.71 -17.88 1.24
C LYS A 104 12.96 -17.73 2.09
N GLU A 105 14.13 -17.57 1.47
CA GLU A 105 15.42 -17.60 2.13
C GLU A 105 15.96 -16.16 2.28
N PRO A 106 15.99 -15.58 3.50
CA PRO A 106 16.45 -14.20 3.73
C PRO A 106 17.83 -13.91 3.13
N LYS A 107 18.74 -14.89 3.18
CA LYS A 107 20.08 -14.76 2.60
C LYS A 107 20.07 -14.59 1.07
N GLU A 108 19.13 -15.21 0.36
CA GLU A 108 19.04 -15.02 -1.09
C GLU A 108 18.58 -13.59 -1.43
N ILE A 109 17.62 -13.06 -0.65
CA ILE A 109 17.08 -11.71 -0.81
C ILE A 109 18.15 -10.67 -0.50
N GLU A 110 18.86 -10.83 0.60
CA GLU A 110 19.99 -9.97 0.99
C GLU A 110 21.09 -9.94 -0.07
N ASN A 111 21.49 -11.12 -0.56
CA ASN A 111 22.45 -11.21 -1.65
C ASN A 111 21.94 -10.52 -2.92
N TYR A 112 20.62 -10.55 -3.18
CA TYR A 112 20.00 -9.91 -4.33
C TYR A 112 19.97 -8.38 -4.24
N ILE A 113 19.57 -7.84 -3.08
CA ILE A 113 19.56 -6.39 -2.79
C ILE A 113 20.99 -5.80 -2.89
N ASN A 114 21.97 -6.57 -2.44
CA ASN A 114 23.37 -6.15 -2.40
C ASN A 114 24.13 -6.37 -3.71
N ARG A 115 23.49 -6.89 -4.77
CA ARG A 115 24.12 -7.00 -6.09
C ARG A 115 24.63 -5.64 -6.56
N GLU A 116 25.87 -5.59 -7.05
CA GLU A 116 26.46 -4.39 -7.66
C GLU A 116 25.53 -3.87 -8.76
N ASP A 117 25.07 -4.78 -9.60
CA ASP A 117 23.71 -4.87 -10.14
C ASP A 117 22.70 -3.73 -9.99
N LYS A 118 22.16 -3.68 -8.76
CA LYS A 118 20.93 -3.00 -8.37
C LYS A 118 19.71 -3.35 -9.23
N LEU A 119 19.61 -4.59 -9.72
CA LEU A 119 18.41 -5.07 -10.45
C LEU A 119 17.11 -4.90 -9.66
N PHE A 120 17.15 -5.05 -8.33
CA PHE A 120 16.01 -4.82 -7.42
C PHE A 120 15.32 -3.46 -7.65
N LEU A 121 16.08 -2.42 -7.99
CA LEU A 121 15.58 -1.05 -8.21
C LEU A 121 14.98 -0.83 -9.61
N ASN A 122 15.01 -1.82 -10.49
CA ASN A 122 14.64 -1.67 -11.88
C ASN A 122 13.49 -2.59 -12.24
N PRO A 123 12.48 -2.09 -12.98
CA PRO A 123 11.52 -2.97 -13.62
C PRO A 123 12.22 -3.82 -14.69
N ASP A 124 11.68 -5.00 -14.95
CA ASP A 124 12.12 -5.88 -16.03
C ASP A 124 11.44 -5.55 -17.38
N GLU A 125 11.62 -6.40 -18.39
CA GLU A 125 11.02 -6.25 -19.72
C GLU A 125 9.48 -6.23 -19.73
N TYR A 126 8.83 -6.69 -18.66
CA TYR A 126 7.37 -6.62 -18.48
C TYR A 126 6.93 -5.36 -17.75
N ASN A 127 7.85 -4.42 -17.51
CA ASN A 127 7.65 -3.24 -16.69
C ASN A 127 7.23 -3.59 -15.25
N LYS A 128 7.67 -4.74 -14.73
CA LYS A 128 7.38 -5.20 -13.37
C LYS A 128 8.62 -5.16 -12.51
N THR A 129 8.45 -4.63 -11.30
CA THR A 129 9.49 -4.61 -10.29
C THR A 129 9.52 -5.91 -9.51
N PHE A 130 10.56 -6.08 -8.70
CA PHE A 130 10.61 -7.13 -7.69
C PHE A 130 9.39 -7.10 -6.75
N ILE A 131 8.91 -5.90 -6.37
CA ILE A 131 7.78 -5.72 -5.46
C ILE A 131 6.47 -6.19 -6.11
N ASP A 132 6.27 -5.91 -7.40
CA ASP A 132 5.12 -6.41 -8.16
C ASP A 132 5.03 -7.93 -8.08
N TYR A 133 6.14 -8.61 -8.36
CA TYR A 133 6.18 -10.06 -8.33
C TYR A 133 6.03 -10.63 -6.92
N ALA A 134 6.60 -9.98 -5.90
CA ALA A 134 6.46 -10.44 -4.52
C ALA A 134 5.00 -10.35 -4.04
N LEU A 135 4.27 -9.31 -4.47
CA LEU A 135 2.83 -9.17 -4.22
C LEU A 135 2.01 -10.19 -5.02
N GLU A 136 2.35 -10.44 -6.29
CA GLU A 136 1.69 -11.48 -7.11
C GLU A 136 1.93 -12.89 -6.61
N ALA A 137 3.11 -13.15 -6.04
CA ALA A 137 3.46 -14.40 -5.38
C ALA A 137 2.80 -14.57 -4.00
N GLU A 138 2.09 -13.53 -3.52
CA GLU A 138 1.55 -13.45 -2.15
C GLU A 138 2.59 -13.76 -1.07
N ASN A 139 3.86 -13.38 -1.30
CA ASN A 139 4.97 -13.69 -0.40
C ASN A 139 5.02 -12.69 0.76
N TYR A 140 4.04 -12.77 1.65
CA TYR A 140 3.87 -11.84 2.78
C TYR A 140 5.11 -11.80 3.69
N THR A 141 5.68 -12.96 4.02
CA THR A 141 6.88 -13.03 4.89
C THR A 141 8.05 -12.25 4.32
N LEU A 142 8.28 -12.34 3.01
CA LEU A 142 9.31 -11.58 2.31
C LEU A 142 9.03 -10.07 2.36
N LEU A 143 7.82 -9.66 2.01
CA LEU A 143 7.44 -8.24 1.98
C LEU A 143 7.53 -7.61 3.38
N LYS A 144 7.03 -8.33 4.39
CA LYS A 144 7.14 -7.94 5.80
C LYS A 144 8.60 -7.82 6.22
N TYR A 145 9.45 -8.80 5.87
CA TYR A 145 10.89 -8.73 6.14
C TYR A 145 11.52 -7.44 5.59
N LEU A 146 11.22 -7.08 4.34
CA LEU A 146 11.75 -5.88 3.70
C LEU A 146 11.29 -4.59 4.39
N MET A 147 10.03 -4.54 4.83
CA MET A 147 9.48 -3.41 5.57
C MET A 147 10.01 -3.31 7.00
N ASP A 148 10.30 -4.44 7.66
CA ASP A 148 10.82 -4.46 9.02
C ASP A 148 12.31 -4.08 9.07
N HIS A 149 13.04 -4.32 7.98
CA HIS A 149 14.43 -3.90 7.80
C HIS A 149 14.56 -2.53 7.09
N ASN A 150 13.44 -1.83 6.87
CA ASN A 150 13.39 -0.51 6.20
C ASN A 150 14.01 -0.48 4.81
N TYR A 151 14.04 -1.62 4.09
CA TYR A 151 14.47 -1.65 2.69
C TYR A 151 13.44 -0.97 1.78
N ILE A 152 12.16 -1.14 2.10
CA ILE A 152 11.03 -0.51 1.42
C ILE A 152 9.99 -0.05 2.44
N TRP A 153 9.12 0.86 2.04
CA TRP A 153 7.90 1.20 2.77
C TRP A 153 6.79 1.58 1.81
N PHE A 154 5.54 1.23 2.17
CA PHE A 154 4.34 1.68 1.45
C PHE A 154 3.73 2.95 2.07
N VAL A 155 4.17 3.32 3.26
CA VAL A 155 3.78 4.51 4.01
C VAL A 155 5.05 5.13 4.56
N GLY A 156 5.36 6.36 4.13
CA GLY A 156 6.50 7.13 4.58
C GLY A 156 6.18 7.92 5.84
N ASP A 157 7.21 8.30 6.59
CA ASP A 157 7.06 8.99 7.88
C ASP A 157 6.65 10.48 7.72
N ASN A 158 6.86 11.05 6.54
CA ASN A 158 6.55 12.46 6.26
C ASN A 158 5.15 12.60 5.65
N SER A 159 4.16 13.01 6.46
CA SER A 159 2.79 13.24 5.99
C SER A 159 2.66 14.39 4.98
N GLU A 160 3.65 15.27 4.87
CA GLU A 160 3.66 16.32 3.82
C GLU A 160 3.87 15.73 2.41
N GLU A 161 4.41 14.50 2.32
CA GLU A 161 4.53 13.77 1.05
C GLU A 161 3.27 12.99 0.70
N TYR A 162 2.24 13.02 1.57
CA TYR A 162 0.98 12.36 1.30
C TYR A 162 0.17 13.22 0.35
N TYR A 163 -0.21 12.63 -0.78
CA TYR A 163 -0.83 13.39 -1.85
C TYR A 163 -1.93 12.58 -2.51
N CYS A 164 -3.05 13.26 -2.73
CA CYS A 164 -4.15 12.82 -3.56
C CYS A 164 -4.31 13.80 -4.74
N SER A 165 -4.36 13.28 -5.97
CA SER A 165 -4.78 14.00 -7.17
C SER A 165 -5.96 13.28 -7.79
N LEU A 166 -7.09 13.99 -7.86
CA LEU A 166 -8.25 13.56 -8.63
C LEU A 166 -8.18 14.30 -9.97
N ARG A 167 -7.81 13.59 -11.03
CA ARG A 167 -7.89 14.10 -12.40
C ARG A 167 -9.09 13.45 -13.08
N ASP A 168 -9.84 14.22 -13.87
CA ASP A 168 -11.02 13.75 -14.63
C ASP A 168 -10.72 12.59 -15.60
N ASP A 169 -9.44 12.25 -15.84
CA ASP A 169 -8.98 11.21 -16.76
C ASP A 169 -8.83 9.82 -16.14
N SER A 170 -9.48 9.55 -14.99
CA SER A 170 -9.48 8.25 -14.27
C SER A 170 -8.14 7.80 -13.69
N ARG A 171 -7.12 8.67 -13.68
CA ARG A 171 -5.85 8.42 -12.98
C ARG A 171 -5.90 9.05 -11.59
N ASP A 172 -6.68 8.43 -10.71
CA ASP A 172 -6.65 8.75 -9.29
C ASP A 172 -5.24 8.45 -8.77
N PHE A 173 -4.56 9.49 -8.32
CA PHE A 173 -3.20 9.39 -7.82
C PHE A 173 -3.25 9.55 -6.30
N GLU A 174 -2.94 8.49 -5.58
CA GLU A 174 -2.92 8.43 -4.12
C GLU A 174 -1.54 7.94 -3.68
N SER A 175 -0.85 8.73 -2.88
CA SER A 175 0.45 8.38 -2.33
C SER A 175 0.47 8.62 -0.83
N PHE A 176 1.01 7.65 -0.12
CA PHE A 176 1.39 7.75 1.29
C PHE A 176 2.91 7.92 1.44
N GLY A 177 3.60 8.47 0.44
CA GLY A 177 5.06 8.65 0.49
C GLY A 177 5.84 7.34 0.46
N ALA A 178 5.34 6.33 -0.26
CA ALA A 178 6.03 5.04 -0.43
C ALA A 178 7.44 5.22 -1.03
N GLY A 179 8.38 4.34 -0.70
CA GLY A 179 9.77 4.51 -1.09
C GLY A 179 10.68 3.35 -0.69
N THR A 180 11.99 3.55 -0.92
CA THR A 180 13.04 2.57 -0.62
C THR A 180 14.29 3.25 -0.08
N SER A 181 15.02 2.58 0.82
CA SER A 181 16.33 3.02 1.29
C SER A 181 17.49 2.51 0.42
N ILE A 182 17.21 1.65 -0.56
CA ILE A 182 18.23 1.00 -1.38
C ILE A 182 18.77 2.01 -2.40
N LYS A 183 20.04 2.37 -2.24
CA LYS A 183 20.68 3.37 -3.10
C LYS A 183 20.92 2.88 -4.53
N ARG A 184 20.56 3.71 -5.52
CA ARG A 184 20.90 3.52 -6.93
C ARG A 184 22.40 3.76 -7.18
N ARG A 185 22.89 3.29 -8.32
CA ARG A 185 24.23 3.61 -8.84
C ARG A 185 24.28 5.10 -9.25
N GLU A 186 25.43 5.76 -9.10
CA GLU A 186 25.62 7.21 -9.36
C GLU A 186 25.48 7.69 -10.83
N LEU A 187 25.06 6.83 -11.77
CA LEU A 187 25.01 7.17 -13.20
C LEU A 187 23.67 7.78 -13.62
N HIS A 188 23.61 9.11 -13.69
CA HIS A 188 22.63 9.96 -14.43
C HIS A 188 21.15 9.55 -14.40
N ASN A 189 20.52 9.34 -13.25
CA ASN A 189 19.25 8.62 -13.30
C ASN A 189 18.22 8.86 -12.17
N ILE A 190 16.96 8.93 -12.61
CA ILE A 190 15.70 8.93 -11.82
C ILE A 190 15.53 7.56 -11.15
N ASP A 191 15.15 7.50 -9.87
CA ASP A 191 14.83 6.22 -9.22
C ASP A 191 13.47 5.69 -9.72
N LEU A 192 13.50 4.63 -10.55
CA LEU A 192 12.30 4.04 -11.15
C LEU A 192 11.50 3.21 -10.15
N LEU A 193 12.12 2.64 -9.11
CA LEU A 193 11.39 1.92 -8.08
C LEU A 193 10.70 2.92 -7.14
N GLU A 194 11.41 3.93 -6.67
CA GLU A 194 10.80 5.01 -5.88
C GLU A 194 9.69 5.70 -6.66
N PHE A 195 9.91 5.99 -7.94
CA PHE A 195 8.86 6.50 -8.83
C PHE A 195 7.67 5.54 -8.87
N THR A 196 7.90 4.25 -9.15
CA THR A 196 6.82 3.24 -9.19
C THR A 196 6.06 3.15 -7.87
N LEU A 197 6.77 3.07 -6.74
CA LEU A 197 6.17 3.02 -5.39
C LEU A 197 5.33 4.26 -5.10
N LYS A 198 5.85 5.45 -5.40
CA LYS A 198 5.12 6.70 -5.21
C LYS A 198 3.89 6.81 -6.10
N HIS A 199 3.89 6.15 -7.26
CA HIS A 199 2.90 6.32 -8.32
C HIS A 199 1.92 5.15 -8.50
N GLN A 200 2.09 4.04 -7.79
CA GLN A 200 1.19 2.89 -7.83
C GLN A 200 0.41 2.72 -6.52
N CYS A 201 -0.73 3.38 -6.46
CA CYS A 201 -1.70 3.32 -5.35
C CYS A 201 -2.08 1.87 -4.99
N ASP A 202 -2.13 0.99 -6.00
CA ASP A 202 -2.56 -0.39 -5.89
C ASP A 202 -1.59 -1.28 -5.08
N LEU A 203 -0.29 -0.97 -5.03
CA LEU A 203 0.67 -1.84 -4.33
C LEU A 203 0.41 -1.87 -2.83
N ARG A 204 0.05 -0.73 -2.25
CA ARG A 204 -0.34 -0.64 -0.84
C ARG A 204 -1.60 -1.46 -0.58
N TYR A 205 -2.64 -1.35 -1.41
CA TYR A 205 -3.86 -2.15 -1.26
C TYR A 205 -3.57 -3.65 -1.34
N LYS A 206 -2.72 -4.10 -2.27
CA LYS A 206 -2.29 -5.50 -2.34
C LYS A 206 -1.59 -5.96 -1.06
N MET A 207 -0.68 -5.15 -0.52
CA MET A 207 0.01 -5.47 0.74
C MET A 207 -0.97 -5.52 1.93
N ILE A 208 -1.94 -4.59 1.98
CA ILE A 208 -3.02 -4.62 2.98
C ILE A 208 -3.83 -5.91 2.84
N SER A 209 -4.21 -6.33 1.63
CA SER A 209 -4.94 -7.59 1.40
C SER A 209 -4.17 -8.82 1.90
N LEU A 210 -2.83 -8.83 1.78
CA LEU A 210 -2.01 -9.90 2.37
C LEU A 210 -2.03 -9.84 3.90
N ALA A 211 -1.89 -8.66 4.50
CA ALA A 211 -1.97 -8.48 5.95
C ALA A 211 -3.35 -8.87 6.51
N LEU A 212 -4.44 -8.62 5.77
CA LEU A 212 -5.79 -9.07 6.12
C LEU A 212 -5.88 -10.61 6.17
N LYS A 213 -5.33 -11.30 5.16
CA LYS A 213 -5.30 -12.78 5.10
C LYS A 213 -4.52 -13.38 6.28
N GLU A 214 -3.41 -12.75 6.66
CA GLU A 214 -2.55 -13.15 7.77
C GLU A 214 -3.06 -12.67 9.15
N LYS A 215 -4.13 -11.86 9.17
CA LYS A 215 -4.71 -11.25 10.37
C LYS A 215 -3.71 -10.42 11.18
N ASP A 216 -2.76 -9.80 10.49
CA ASP A 216 -1.68 -9.01 11.09
C ASP A 216 -2.13 -7.56 11.32
N LEU A 217 -2.83 -7.32 12.43
CA LEU A 217 -3.34 -5.99 12.80
C LEU A 217 -2.21 -4.95 12.97
N GLU A 218 -1.02 -5.38 13.39
CA GLU A 218 0.13 -4.48 13.51
C GLU A 218 0.57 -3.98 12.12
N MET A 219 0.65 -4.89 11.14
CA MET A 219 0.93 -4.51 9.76
C MET A 219 -0.19 -3.65 9.16
N LEU A 220 -1.46 -3.92 9.46
CA LEU A 220 -2.56 -3.05 9.02
C LEU A 220 -2.43 -1.62 9.56
N ASN A 221 -1.99 -1.46 10.81
CA ASN A 221 -1.69 -0.15 11.38
C ASN A 221 -0.49 0.50 10.69
N LYS A 222 0.61 -0.23 10.48
CA LYS A 222 1.82 0.26 9.77
C LYS A 222 1.52 0.68 8.33
N LEU A 223 0.56 0.02 7.68
CA LEU A 223 0.06 0.35 6.36
C LEU A 223 -1.07 1.38 6.38
N HIS A 224 -1.39 2.00 7.52
CA HIS A 224 -2.49 2.95 7.71
C HIS A 224 -3.81 2.48 7.06
N ALA A 225 -4.15 1.19 7.20
CA ALA A 225 -5.19 0.56 6.37
C ALA A 225 -6.60 1.19 6.49
N LYS A 226 -6.89 1.95 7.56
CA LYS A 226 -8.15 2.68 7.77
C LYS A 226 -8.19 4.04 7.04
N GLU A 227 -7.07 4.48 6.49
CA GLU A 227 -6.84 5.86 6.06
C GLU A 227 -6.72 5.96 4.53
N VAL A 228 -7.04 7.15 4.02
CA VAL A 228 -6.80 7.57 2.64
C VAL A 228 -5.95 8.86 2.66
N PRO A 229 -5.09 9.13 1.65
CA PRO A 229 -4.19 10.29 1.69
C PRO A 229 -4.95 11.62 1.82
N PHE A 230 -6.17 11.68 1.29
CA PHE A 230 -7.03 12.85 1.38
C PHE A 230 -7.29 13.32 2.83
N LEU A 231 -7.25 12.43 3.82
CA LEU A 231 -7.41 12.81 5.24
C LEU A 231 -6.31 13.77 5.71
N TYR A 232 -5.15 13.71 5.07
CA TYR A 232 -3.99 14.58 5.31
C TYR A 232 -3.99 15.80 4.41
N GLN A 233 -5.10 16.10 3.73
CA GLN A 233 -5.31 17.36 3.02
C GLN A 233 -6.48 18.14 3.60
N LEU A 234 -7.20 17.57 4.57
CA LEU A 234 -8.35 18.20 5.22
C LEU A 234 -7.96 19.56 5.81
N ASP A 235 -8.42 20.63 5.18
CA ASP A 235 -8.16 22.00 5.62
C ASP A 235 -9.35 22.56 6.43
N LEU A 236 -9.02 23.26 7.52
CA LEU A 236 -9.97 24.03 8.30
C LEU A 236 -10.20 25.43 7.69
N GLY A 237 -9.29 25.97 6.86
CA GLY A 237 -9.43 27.29 6.25
C GLY A 237 -10.32 27.35 5.00
N GLY A 238 -10.33 26.28 4.18
CA GLY A 238 -11.06 26.23 2.91
C GLY A 238 -12.22 25.23 2.90
N SER A 239 -13.44 25.70 2.62
CA SER A 239 -14.61 24.83 2.35
C SER A 239 -14.42 23.97 1.08
N TYR A 240 -13.49 24.33 0.19
CA TYR A 240 -13.26 23.63 -1.07
C TYR A 240 -12.66 22.25 -0.91
N VAL A 241 -11.82 22.01 0.11
CA VAL A 241 -11.07 20.75 0.19
C VAL A 241 -12.00 19.59 0.54
N VAL A 242 -12.85 19.75 1.56
CA VAL A 242 -13.76 18.68 2.00
C VAL A 242 -14.78 18.30 0.92
N LYS A 243 -15.25 19.23 0.07
CA LYS A 243 -16.24 18.93 -0.99
C LYS A 243 -15.75 17.97 -2.06
N ASN A 244 -14.44 17.95 -2.31
CA ASN A 244 -13.88 17.22 -3.44
C ASN A 244 -13.46 15.80 -3.10
N PHE A 245 -13.73 15.32 -1.87
CA PHE A 245 -13.45 13.93 -1.53
C PHE A 245 -14.29 12.98 -2.37
N VAL A 246 -13.64 12.06 -3.06
CA VAL A 246 -14.25 10.94 -3.77
C VAL A 246 -13.45 9.70 -3.42
N LEU A 247 -14.14 8.63 -3.03
CA LEU A 247 -13.49 7.33 -2.85
C LEU A 247 -13.00 6.80 -4.20
N SER A 248 -11.85 6.12 -4.17
CA SER A 248 -11.31 5.46 -5.35
C SER A 248 -12.36 4.55 -6.00
N LYS A 249 -12.45 4.63 -7.32
CA LYS A 249 -13.32 3.76 -8.13
C LYS A 249 -12.53 2.65 -8.82
N SER A 250 -11.29 2.41 -8.38
CA SER A 250 -10.47 1.37 -8.98
C SER A 250 -11.00 -0.01 -8.63
N LYS A 251 -10.88 -0.95 -9.56
CA LYS A 251 -11.20 -2.36 -9.31
C LYS A 251 -10.44 -2.93 -8.10
N LYS A 252 -9.23 -2.42 -7.83
CA LYS A 252 -8.43 -2.83 -6.68
C LYS A 252 -9.00 -2.35 -5.35
N PHE A 253 -9.58 -1.15 -5.33
CA PHE A 253 -10.32 -0.68 -4.18
C PHE A 253 -11.57 -1.54 -3.92
N GLU A 254 -12.31 -1.90 -4.97
CA GLU A 254 -13.46 -2.83 -4.85
C GLU A 254 -13.02 -4.21 -4.31
N GLU A 255 -11.96 -4.80 -4.87
CA GLU A 255 -11.37 -6.07 -4.39
C GLU A 255 -10.92 -5.97 -2.92
N PHE A 256 -10.40 -4.82 -2.49
CA PHE A 256 -10.03 -4.55 -1.11
C PHE A 256 -11.26 -4.53 -0.18
N ILE A 257 -12.33 -3.85 -0.57
CA ILE A 257 -13.59 -3.84 0.20
C ILE A 257 -14.17 -5.25 0.33
N GLU A 258 -14.21 -6.02 -0.76
CA GLU A 258 -14.66 -7.41 -0.74
C GLU A 258 -13.78 -8.29 0.16
N THR A 259 -12.47 -8.07 0.17
CA THR A 259 -11.56 -8.81 1.06
C THR A 259 -11.90 -8.55 2.53
N ILE A 260 -12.18 -7.29 2.91
CA ILE A 260 -12.61 -6.96 4.27
C ILE A 260 -13.96 -7.59 4.59
N ALA A 261 -14.94 -7.42 3.69
CA ALA A 261 -16.29 -7.92 3.89
C ALA A 261 -16.38 -9.45 3.98
N ASN A 262 -15.37 -10.19 3.50
CA ASN A 262 -15.25 -11.64 3.65
C ASN A 262 -14.36 -12.08 4.82
N SER A 263 -13.79 -11.14 5.58
CA SER A 263 -12.95 -11.43 6.74
C SER A 263 -13.77 -11.74 7.99
N ASP A 264 -13.10 -12.17 9.07
CA ASP A 264 -13.76 -12.39 10.36
C ASP A 264 -14.13 -11.07 11.06
N ASN A 265 -14.95 -11.18 12.12
CA ASN A 265 -15.46 -10.02 12.84
C ASN A 265 -14.35 -9.16 13.46
N THR A 266 -13.20 -9.75 13.85
CA THR A 266 -12.08 -8.99 14.43
C THR A 266 -11.47 -8.06 13.39
N ILE A 267 -11.28 -8.56 12.16
CA ILE A 267 -10.79 -7.75 11.04
C ILE A 267 -11.80 -6.70 10.62
N ILE A 268 -13.09 -7.03 10.55
CA ILE A 268 -14.11 -6.04 10.19
C ILE A 268 -14.18 -4.95 11.26
N GLU A 269 -14.19 -5.34 12.55
CA GLU A 269 -14.20 -4.44 13.71
C GLU A 269 -13.08 -3.41 13.64
N TYR A 270 -11.87 -3.82 13.25
CA TYR A 270 -10.74 -2.93 13.09
C TYR A 270 -11.08 -1.69 12.24
N PHE A 271 -11.83 -1.82 11.14
CA PHE A 271 -12.19 -0.67 10.30
C PHE A 271 -13.29 0.23 10.90
N PHE A 272 -14.03 -0.27 11.90
CA PHE A 272 -15.07 0.48 12.59
C PHE A 272 -14.56 1.22 13.85
N GLU A 273 -13.34 0.93 14.28
CA GLU A 273 -12.71 1.66 15.37
C GLU A 273 -12.33 3.08 14.93
N THR A 274 -12.62 4.05 15.80
CA THR A 274 -12.25 5.43 15.56
C THR A 274 -10.74 5.64 15.72
N PHE A 275 -10.16 6.48 14.87
CA PHE A 275 -8.76 6.88 14.93
C PHE A 275 -8.63 8.40 14.80
N THR A 276 -7.42 8.91 15.07
CA THR A 276 -7.11 10.34 14.95
C THR A 276 -6.03 10.57 13.92
N VAL A 277 -6.28 11.49 12.99
CA VAL A 277 -5.24 11.99 12.08
C VAL A 277 -4.73 13.31 12.61
N LYS A 278 -3.42 13.40 12.83
CA LYS A 278 -2.73 14.65 13.15
C LYS A 278 -2.32 15.31 11.84
N TYR A 279 -2.82 16.51 11.62
CA TYR A 279 -2.51 17.30 10.44
C TYR A 279 -1.63 18.50 10.79
N ILE A 280 -0.63 18.76 9.95
CA ILE A 280 0.24 19.94 10.03
C ILE A 280 0.29 20.54 8.62
N HIS A 281 -0.65 21.41 8.27
CA HIS A 281 -0.51 22.20 7.05
C HIS A 281 -1.06 23.60 7.31
N LEU A 282 -0.49 24.58 6.59
CA LEU A 282 -0.77 26.01 6.72
C LEU A 282 -0.38 26.65 8.06
N GLY A 283 0.71 26.20 8.69
CA GLY A 283 1.30 26.94 9.82
C GLY A 283 0.36 27.14 11.02
N HIS A 284 -0.74 26.39 11.08
CA HIS A 284 -1.63 26.38 12.22
C HIS A 284 -0.88 25.75 13.39
N LYS A 285 -0.48 26.59 14.35
CA LYS A 285 0.27 26.21 15.56
C LYS A 285 -0.53 25.35 16.54
N PHE A 286 -1.70 24.83 16.14
CA PHE A 286 -2.65 24.21 17.03
C PHE A 286 -2.89 22.76 16.60
N PRO A 287 -2.53 21.78 17.44
CA PRO A 287 -2.85 20.39 17.18
C PRO A 287 -4.37 20.20 17.28
N PHE A 288 -4.98 19.68 16.21
CA PHE A 288 -6.38 19.27 16.20
C PHE A 288 -6.44 17.74 16.15
N GLU A 289 -7.29 17.16 17.01
CA GLU A 289 -7.56 15.73 17.01
C GLU A 289 -8.90 15.49 16.33
N ASN A 290 -8.87 15.12 15.05
CA ASN A 290 -10.07 14.71 14.33
C ASN A 290 -10.46 13.30 14.77
N ILE A 291 -11.72 13.07 15.10
CA ILE A 291 -12.23 11.72 15.42
C ILE A 291 -12.81 11.16 14.13
N LEU A 292 -12.11 10.22 13.51
CA LEU A 292 -12.48 9.64 12.21
C LEU A 292 -12.77 8.16 12.37
N ILE A 293 -13.62 7.64 11.49
CA ILE A 293 -13.76 6.20 11.22
C ILE A 293 -13.34 5.98 9.77
N ALA A 294 -12.99 4.75 9.35
CA ALA A 294 -12.47 4.55 8.00
C ALA A 294 -13.46 5.12 6.95
N PRO A 295 -13.04 6.02 6.04
CA PRO A 295 -13.97 6.77 5.18
C PRO A 295 -14.84 5.91 4.25
N PHE A 296 -14.48 4.64 4.11
CA PHE A 296 -15.15 3.65 3.28
C PHE A 296 -15.95 2.61 4.08
N VAL A 297 -16.23 2.85 5.37
CA VAL A 297 -17.07 1.95 6.18
C VAL A 297 -18.45 1.72 5.56
N GLY A 298 -19.05 2.75 4.95
CA GLY A 298 -20.31 2.58 4.20
C GLY A 298 -20.21 1.52 3.10
N LYS A 299 -19.06 1.44 2.40
CA LYS A 299 -18.80 0.43 1.37
C LYS A 299 -18.60 -0.97 1.94
N ILE A 300 -17.97 -1.09 3.11
CA ILE A 300 -17.87 -2.37 3.83
C ILE A 300 -19.27 -2.87 4.21
N LEU A 301 -20.13 -1.99 4.74
CA LEU A 301 -21.52 -2.34 5.08
C LEU A 301 -22.32 -2.77 3.84
N GLU A 302 -22.21 -2.02 2.74
CA GLU A 302 -22.85 -2.38 1.47
C GLU A 302 -22.43 -3.79 1.00
N ALA A 303 -21.13 -4.09 1.04
CA ALA A 303 -20.61 -5.40 0.66
C ALA A 303 -21.12 -6.53 1.59
N LEU A 304 -21.18 -6.30 2.92
CA LEU A 304 -21.77 -7.28 3.85
C LEU A 304 -23.24 -7.58 3.53
N ILE A 305 -24.02 -6.55 3.19
CA ILE A 305 -25.45 -6.67 2.88
C ILE A 305 -25.65 -7.39 1.54
N ILE A 306 -24.90 -7.01 0.50
CA ILE A 306 -24.94 -7.63 -0.83
C ILE A 306 -24.56 -9.11 -0.75
N ASN A 307 -23.54 -9.44 0.04
CA ASN A 307 -23.07 -10.82 0.24
C ASN A 307 -23.93 -11.63 1.23
N HIS A 308 -25.11 -11.11 1.63
CA HIS A 308 -26.05 -11.76 2.55
C HIS A 308 -25.46 -12.14 3.92
N ARG A 309 -24.41 -11.43 4.38
CA ARG A 309 -23.82 -11.58 5.71
C ARG A 309 -24.65 -10.83 6.76
N PHE A 310 -25.89 -11.25 6.95
CA PHE A 310 -26.89 -10.49 7.72
C PHE A 310 -26.54 -10.40 9.22
N PHE A 311 -25.93 -11.43 9.80
CA PHE A 311 -25.51 -11.40 11.21
C PHE A 311 -24.47 -10.31 11.46
N GLU A 312 -23.43 -10.26 10.63
CA GLU A 312 -22.39 -9.24 10.67
C GLU A 312 -22.93 -7.87 10.30
N SER A 313 -23.81 -7.80 9.29
CA SER A 313 -24.48 -6.54 8.90
C SER A 313 -25.18 -5.91 10.09
N LYS A 314 -25.91 -6.67 10.92
CA LYS A 314 -26.59 -6.14 12.12
C LYS A 314 -25.61 -5.57 13.13
N ILE A 315 -24.53 -6.30 13.43
CA ILE A 315 -23.48 -5.87 14.38
C ILE A 315 -22.85 -4.55 13.92
N PHE A 316 -22.44 -4.49 12.66
CA PHE A 316 -21.66 -3.37 12.15
C PHE A 316 -22.53 -2.17 11.77
N LEU A 317 -23.79 -2.36 11.37
CA LEU A 317 -24.76 -1.27 11.27
C LEU A 317 -25.00 -0.61 12.63
N GLN A 318 -25.15 -1.40 13.71
CA GLN A 318 -25.31 -0.83 15.05
C GLN A 318 -24.10 0.03 15.45
N LYS A 319 -22.87 -0.43 15.15
CA LYS A 319 -21.65 0.35 15.40
C LYS A 319 -21.61 1.66 14.60
N ALA A 320 -22.02 1.62 13.34
CA ALA A 320 -22.12 2.82 12.50
C ALA A 320 -23.18 3.81 13.04
N ILE A 321 -24.32 3.30 13.50
CA ILE A 321 -25.38 4.10 14.16
C ILE A 321 -24.84 4.75 15.42
N ASP A 322 -24.15 4.00 16.28
CA ASP A 322 -23.58 4.49 17.53
C ASP A 322 -22.54 5.59 17.28
N HIS A 323 -21.69 5.41 16.26
CA HIS A 323 -20.75 6.44 15.81
C HIS A 323 -21.48 7.70 15.34
N ASN A 324 -22.45 7.57 14.44
CA ASN A 324 -23.23 8.71 13.93
C ASN A 324 -23.94 9.47 15.06
N ARG A 325 -24.56 8.75 16.02
CA ARG A 325 -25.19 9.34 17.21
C ARG A 325 -24.18 10.08 18.08
N LYS A 326 -23.04 9.45 18.37
CA LYS A 326 -21.96 10.05 19.16
C LYS A 326 -21.47 11.34 18.51
N MET A 327 -21.22 11.32 17.21
CA MET A 327 -20.76 12.50 16.48
C MET A 327 -21.82 13.59 16.45
N LYS A 328 -23.10 13.24 16.27
CA LYS A 328 -24.21 14.21 16.34
C LYS A 328 -24.23 14.94 17.69
N ASN A 329 -24.14 14.20 18.80
CA ASN A 329 -24.14 14.78 20.14
C ASN A 329 -22.94 15.71 20.38
N ILE A 330 -21.75 15.33 19.91
CA ILE A 330 -20.54 16.16 20.03
C ILE A 330 -20.70 17.46 19.24
N ILE A 331 -21.17 17.36 17.99
CA ILE A 331 -21.31 18.51 17.09
C ILE A 331 -22.39 19.47 17.58
N LEU A 332 -23.56 18.97 18.00
CA LEU A 332 -24.63 19.80 18.57
C LEU A 332 -24.14 20.56 19.81
N LYS A 333 -23.42 19.88 20.71
CA LYS A 333 -22.82 20.53 21.88
C LYS A 333 -21.84 21.63 21.49
N TYR A 334 -21.03 21.43 20.45
CA TYR A 334 -20.09 22.43 19.98
C TYR A 334 -20.79 23.64 19.33
N ILE A 335 -21.85 23.39 18.57
CA ILE A 335 -22.72 24.42 17.99
C ILE A 335 -23.38 25.25 19.09
N GLU A 336 -24.01 24.62 20.10
CA GLU A 336 -24.66 25.33 21.21
C GLU A 336 -23.68 26.20 21.99
N ASN A 337 -22.50 25.65 22.31
CA ASN A 337 -21.46 26.42 23.01
C ASN A 337 -21.00 27.63 22.20
N TYR A 338 -20.82 27.47 20.88
CA TYR A 338 -20.41 28.58 20.03
C TYR A 338 -21.53 29.60 19.82
N LYS A 339 -22.78 29.16 19.73
CA LYS A 339 -23.96 30.04 19.71
C LYS A 339 -23.98 30.94 20.93
N GLN A 340 -23.73 30.40 22.13
CA GLN A 340 -23.64 31.21 23.35
C GLN A 340 -22.51 32.24 23.31
N ILE A 341 -21.35 31.88 22.74
CA ILE A 341 -20.22 32.82 22.56
C ILE A 341 -20.62 33.97 21.64
N LEU A 342 -21.28 33.66 20.50
CA LEU A 342 -21.77 34.66 19.57
C LEU A 342 -22.84 35.55 20.21
N THR A 343 -23.81 34.97 20.92
CA THR A 343 -24.84 35.73 21.66
C THR A 343 -24.20 36.71 22.63
N ASN A 344 -23.28 36.26 23.48
CA ASN A 344 -22.57 37.13 24.41
C ASN A 344 -21.82 38.24 23.69
N TYR A 345 -21.16 37.93 22.57
CA TYR A 345 -20.44 38.91 21.77
C TYR A 345 -21.36 39.99 21.20
N TYR A 346 -22.44 39.60 20.51
CA TYR A 346 -23.35 40.55 19.86
C TYR A 346 -24.15 41.38 20.86
N GLU A 347 -24.53 40.82 22.01
CA GLU A 347 -25.27 41.55 23.06
C GLU A 347 -24.40 42.55 23.83
N HIS A 348 -23.08 42.31 23.95
CA HIS A 348 -22.17 43.17 24.75
C HIS A 348 -21.31 44.13 23.91
N GLN A 349 -21.56 44.22 22.59
CA GLN A 349 -20.93 45.23 21.72
C GLN A 349 -21.57 46.60 21.95
N ASN A 350 -21.03 47.36 22.91
CA ASN A 350 -21.48 48.70 23.28
C ASN A 350 -21.67 49.62 22.05
N GLY A 351 -22.91 50.07 21.83
CA GLY A 351 -23.23 51.16 20.89
C GLY A 351 -23.70 50.74 19.49
N ARG A 352 -23.83 49.44 19.19
CA ARG A 352 -24.51 48.96 17.98
C ARG A 352 -25.75 48.16 18.37
N ASN A 353 -26.94 48.74 18.18
CA ASN A 353 -28.16 47.95 18.08
C ASN A 353 -28.11 47.24 16.73
N TRP A 354 -27.68 45.98 16.73
CA TRP A 354 -27.85 45.13 15.56
C TRP A 354 -29.34 44.81 15.43
N GLU A 355 -30.03 45.53 14.55
CA GLU A 355 -31.30 45.04 14.01
C GLU A 355 -30.95 43.68 13.36
N ASN A 356 -31.47 42.58 13.94
CA ASN A 356 -31.25 41.18 13.51
C ASN A 356 -30.04 40.42 14.10
N THR A 357 -29.75 40.57 15.40
CA THR A 357 -28.75 39.75 16.13
C THR A 357 -28.87 38.24 15.87
N GLU A 358 -30.09 37.69 15.82
CA GLU A 358 -30.32 36.26 15.58
C GLU A 358 -29.88 35.82 14.17
N GLU A 359 -30.15 36.64 13.15
CA GLU A 359 -29.71 36.36 11.76
C GLU A 359 -28.18 36.39 11.67
N MET A 360 -27.51 37.32 12.35
CA MET A 360 -26.05 37.39 12.38
C MET A 360 -25.43 36.16 13.05
N ILE A 361 -25.99 35.73 14.19
CA ILE A 361 -25.55 34.52 14.89
C ILE A 361 -25.70 33.29 13.99
N ASN A 362 -26.84 33.17 13.31
CA ASN A 362 -27.10 32.04 12.40
C ASN A 362 -26.16 32.08 11.18
N ALA A 363 -25.90 33.26 10.60
CA ALA A 363 -24.96 33.42 9.50
C ALA A 363 -23.52 33.07 9.90
N ASP A 364 -23.09 33.45 11.10
CA ASP A 364 -21.78 33.04 11.63
C ASP A 364 -21.74 31.53 11.87
N LEU A 365 -22.75 30.94 12.52
CA LEU A 365 -22.83 29.49 12.74
C LEU A 365 -22.77 28.72 11.41
N TYR A 366 -23.46 29.21 10.38
CA TYR A 366 -23.44 28.63 9.05
C TYR A 366 -22.05 28.65 8.43
N ARG A 367 -21.32 29.76 8.55
CA ARG A 367 -19.95 29.84 8.01
C ARG A 367 -19.02 28.83 8.67
N GLU A 368 -19.22 28.54 9.95
CA GLU A 368 -18.35 27.65 10.72
C GLU A 368 -18.76 26.16 10.61
N TYR A 369 -19.98 25.86 10.14
CA TYR A 369 -20.52 24.51 9.97
C TYR A 369 -20.64 24.11 8.50
N MET A 370 -20.22 22.89 8.18
CA MET A 370 -20.32 22.38 6.83
C MET A 370 -20.48 20.87 6.83
N PHE A 371 -21.63 20.39 6.37
CA PHE A 371 -21.82 18.97 6.06
C PHE A 371 -21.76 18.74 4.54
N CYS A 372 -20.84 17.90 4.10
CA CYS A 372 -20.67 17.50 2.70
C CYS A 372 -21.48 16.23 2.44
N LYS A 373 -22.76 16.40 2.11
CA LYS A 373 -23.71 15.30 1.89
C LYS A 373 -23.24 14.26 0.85
N ASP A 374 -22.43 14.68 -0.12
CA ASP A 374 -21.97 13.78 -1.19
C ASP A 374 -20.93 12.78 -0.71
N ASN A 375 -20.22 13.08 0.38
CA ASN A 375 -19.08 12.29 0.85
C ASN A 375 -19.04 12.03 2.35
N GLY A 376 -20.06 12.49 3.09
CA GLY A 376 -20.28 12.21 4.51
C GLY A 376 -19.39 12.99 5.46
N PHE A 377 -18.50 13.85 4.99
CA PHE A 377 -17.66 14.63 5.89
C PHE A 377 -18.40 15.82 6.49
N ILE A 378 -18.12 16.08 7.76
CA ILE A 378 -18.61 17.22 8.49
C ILE A 378 -17.45 18.00 9.07
N ARG A 379 -17.50 19.32 8.92
CA ARG A 379 -16.57 20.27 9.52
C ARG A 379 -17.35 21.21 10.41
N PHE A 380 -16.91 21.34 11.66
CA PHE A 380 -17.30 22.44 12.52
C PHE A 380 -16.02 23.10 13.05
N SER A 381 -15.77 24.35 12.67
CA SER A 381 -14.49 24.99 12.94
C SER A 381 -14.64 26.48 13.18
N PRO A 382 -15.07 26.91 14.38
CA PRO A 382 -15.24 28.32 14.67
C PRO A 382 -13.93 29.10 14.56
N PHE A 383 -13.91 30.11 13.67
CA PHE A 383 -12.78 31.03 13.47
C PHE A 383 -12.98 32.42 14.09
N PHE A 384 -14.19 32.98 14.02
CA PHE A 384 -14.42 34.41 14.25
C PHE A 384 -14.24 34.88 15.71
N LEU A 385 -14.36 33.99 16.71
CA LEU A 385 -14.22 34.34 18.14
C LEU A 385 -13.64 33.21 19.00
N ALA A 386 -13.21 32.11 18.39
CA ALA A 386 -12.67 30.97 19.11
C ALA A 386 -11.26 31.28 19.63
N LYS A 387 -11.00 31.01 20.92
CA LYS A 387 -9.63 31.06 21.45
C LYS A 387 -8.78 29.99 20.75
N SER A 388 -7.50 30.28 20.61
CA SER A 388 -6.52 29.40 19.96
C SER A 388 -6.44 27.97 20.54
N ASP A 389 -6.89 27.78 21.78
CA ASP A 389 -6.84 26.54 22.56
C ASP A 389 -8.18 25.78 22.61
N THR A 390 -9.23 26.25 21.93
CA THR A 390 -10.55 25.60 22.04
C THR A 390 -10.59 24.28 21.31
N LYS A 391 -10.79 23.20 22.08
CA LYS A 391 -11.11 21.83 21.62
C LYS A 391 -12.47 21.70 20.91
N THR A 392 -13.06 22.81 20.46
CA THR A 392 -14.40 22.87 19.85
C THR A 392 -14.37 22.79 18.32
N ARG A 393 -13.20 22.51 17.73
CA ARG A 393 -13.06 22.26 16.30
C ARG A 393 -13.06 20.76 16.03
N ILE A 394 -13.77 20.34 14.99
CA ILE A 394 -13.85 18.93 14.60
C ILE A 394 -14.04 18.81 13.10
N ILE A 395 -13.28 17.90 12.50
CA ILE A 395 -13.62 17.25 11.24
C ILE A 395 -13.85 15.77 11.54
N THR A 396 -14.97 15.24 11.07
CA THR A 396 -15.31 13.81 11.18
C THR A 396 -16.09 13.36 9.94
N ASN A 397 -16.39 12.08 9.85
CA ASN A 397 -17.18 11.48 8.79
C ASN A 397 -18.38 10.75 9.38
N ILE A 398 -19.54 10.95 8.76
CA ILE A 398 -20.83 10.35 9.09
C ILE A 398 -21.12 9.29 8.03
N ILE A 399 -21.58 8.13 8.47
CA ILE A 399 -21.72 6.95 7.63
C ILE A 399 -23.14 6.90 7.05
N ASN A 400 -23.26 6.55 5.78
CA ASN A 400 -24.50 6.13 5.16
C ASN A 400 -24.30 4.84 4.36
N VAL A 401 -25.43 4.25 3.96
CA VAL A 401 -25.49 3.06 3.09
C VAL A 401 -26.54 3.32 2.01
N THR A 402 -26.23 2.99 0.76
CA THR A 402 -27.12 3.24 -0.39
C THR A 402 -27.91 2.03 -0.85
N VAL A 403 -27.56 0.82 -0.37
CA VAL A 403 -28.25 -0.42 -0.71
C VAL A 403 -29.45 -0.67 0.20
N ASN A 404 -30.37 -1.50 -0.30
CA ASN A 404 -31.49 -2.04 0.48
C ASN A 404 -31.23 -3.52 0.79
N SER A 405 -31.87 -4.01 1.86
CA SER A 405 -31.86 -5.42 2.27
C SER A 405 -33.26 -6.00 2.26
N ASN A 406 -33.36 -7.29 1.93
CA ASN A 406 -34.60 -8.05 2.07
C ASN A 406 -34.80 -8.58 3.51
N ASP A 407 -33.75 -8.56 4.35
CA ASP A 407 -33.88 -8.84 5.79
C ASP A 407 -34.44 -7.60 6.48
N SER A 408 -35.61 -7.74 7.13
CA SER A 408 -36.36 -6.63 7.69
C SER A 408 -35.63 -5.91 8.84
N GLU A 409 -34.85 -6.63 9.63
CA GLU A 409 -34.07 -6.07 10.74
C GLU A 409 -32.86 -5.30 10.20
N VAL A 410 -32.15 -5.85 9.21
CA VAL A 410 -31.08 -5.14 8.51
C VAL A 410 -31.62 -3.89 7.84
N GLN A 411 -32.76 -3.96 7.15
CA GLN A 411 -33.37 -2.80 6.50
C GLN A 411 -33.78 -1.72 7.53
N PHE A 412 -34.31 -2.13 8.68
CA PHE A 412 -34.62 -1.20 9.78
C PHE A 412 -33.38 -0.43 10.23
N LEU A 413 -32.26 -1.13 10.45
CA LEU A 413 -30.99 -0.51 10.85
C LEU A 413 -30.40 0.40 9.74
N ILE A 414 -30.53 0.02 8.47
CA ILE A 414 -30.14 0.89 7.33
C ILE A 414 -30.95 2.19 7.37
N ASN A 415 -32.27 2.10 7.57
CA ASN A 415 -33.15 3.27 7.64
C ASN A 415 -32.76 4.19 8.81
N GLU A 416 -32.48 3.62 9.98
CA GLU A 416 -32.05 4.36 11.17
C GLU A 416 -30.70 5.07 10.95
N LEU A 417 -29.73 4.37 10.38
CA LEU A 417 -28.42 4.93 10.04
C LEU A 417 -28.55 6.11 9.07
N ASN A 418 -29.31 5.93 8.00
CA ASN A 418 -29.50 6.95 6.96
C ASN A 418 -30.33 8.14 7.46
N GLN A 419 -31.33 7.91 8.33
CA GLN A 419 -32.07 8.99 8.97
C GLN A 419 -31.14 9.87 9.81
N LEU A 420 -30.21 9.27 10.56
CA LEU A 420 -29.19 10.02 11.29
C LEU A 420 -28.29 10.81 10.33
N TYR A 421 -27.81 10.19 9.25
CA TYR A 421 -27.00 10.85 8.23
C TYR A 421 -27.67 12.10 7.65
N PHE A 422 -28.93 11.98 7.21
CA PHE A 422 -29.64 13.10 6.59
C PHE A 422 -30.03 14.20 7.58
N SER A 423 -30.14 13.89 8.88
CA SER A 423 -30.40 14.91 9.90
C SER A 423 -29.27 15.95 10.05
N PHE A 424 -28.06 15.67 9.57
CA PHE A 424 -26.98 16.66 9.51
C PHE A 424 -27.16 17.69 8.37
N ASP A 425 -27.95 17.35 7.35
CA ASP A 425 -28.23 18.25 6.23
C ASP A 425 -29.31 19.28 6.57
N GLU A 426 -30.18 18.99 7.55
CA GLU A 426 -31.18 19.96 8.05
C GLU A 426 -30.51 21.25 8.52
N PHE A 427 -29.36 21.14 9.20
CA PHE A 427 -28.55 22.30 9.62
C PHE A 427 -27.90 23.05 8.44
N ASN A 428 -27.55 22.36 7.35
CA ASN A 428 -27.08 23.02 6.14
C ASN A 428 -28.20 23.81 5.46
N GLN A 429 -29.42 23.24 5.41
CA GLN A 429 -30.54 23.80 4.67
C GLN A 429 -31.20 24.97 5.40
N TYR A 430 -31.38 24.87 6.72
CA TYR A 430 -31.93 25.95 7.55
C TYR A 430 -31.17 27.27 7.36
N ASN A 431 -29.87 27.18 7.17
CA ASN A 431 -28.98 28.34 7.07
C ASN A 431 -28.67 28.81 5.63
N ARG A 432 -29.09 28.06 4.58
CA ARG A 432 -29.00 28.52 3.17
C ARG A 432 -30.16 29.45 2.77
N ASN A 433 -31.25 29.40 3.52
CA ASN A 433 -32.48 30.14 3.26
C ASN A 433 -32.58 31.44 4.08
N ILE A 434 -31.54 31.77 4.82
CA ILE A 434 -31.25 33.07 5.46
C ILE A 434 -30.17 33.72 4.60
#